data_AF-A0A963N8V1-F1
#
_entry.id   AF-A0A963N8V1-F1
#
_cell.length_a   1.000
_cell.length_b   1.000
_cell.length_c   1.000
_cell.angle_alpha   90.00
_cell.angle_beta   90.00
_cell.angle_gamma   90.00
#
_symmetry.space_group_name_H-M   'P 1'
#
loop_
_entity.id
_entity.type
_entity.pdbx_description
1 polymer ?
#
loop_
_entity_poly.entity_id
_entity_poly.type
_entity_poly.pdbx_seq_one_letter_code
_entity_poly.pdbx_strand_id
1 'polypeptide(L)' 'MAKKIIGYIKLQVPAGKANPSPPIGPALGQRGLNIMEFCKAFNAQTQGMEPGLPIPVVITAFADKSFTFIMKTPPA' A
#
# COMPACT_ATOMS: atom_id res chain seq x y z
N MET A 1 -11.62 -19.60 -3.99
CA MET A 1 -10.30 -20.02 -4.53
C MET A 1 -9.24 -19.06 -4.00
N ALA A 2 -8.15 -19.56 -3.40
CA ALA A 2 -7.09 -18.70 -2.88
C ALA A 2 -6.21 -18.18 -4.02
N LYS A 3 -6.05 -16.86 -4.14
CA LYS A 3 -5.18 -16.26 -5.15
C LYS A 3 -3.71 -16.60 -4.84
N LYS A 4 -2.93 -17.01 -5.84
CA LYS A 4 -1.50 -17.32 -5.67
C LYS A 4 -0.72 -16.04 -5.35
N ILE A 5 -0.08 -16.00 -4.19
CA ILE A 5 0.78 -14.90 -3.76
C ILE A 5 2.12 -14.98 -4.51
N ILE A 6 2.57 -13.86 -5.08
CA ILE A 6 3.85 -13.74 -5.77
C ILE A 6 4.89 -12.95 -4.97
N GLY A 7 4.48 -12.30 -3.88
CA GLY A 7 5.39 -11.63 -2.97
C GLY A 7 4.69 -10.65 -2.04
N TYR A 8 5.50 -10.07 -1.17
CA TYR A 8 5.09 -9.03 -0.22
C TYR A 8 5.94 -7.78 -0.43
N ILE A 9 5.31 -6.61 -0.30
CA ILE A 9 5.96 -5.32 -0.35
C ILE A 9 5.68 -4.63 0.99
N LYS A 10 6.72 -4.16 1.66
CA LYS A 10 6.60 -3.42 2.93
C LYS A 10 6.97 -1.97 2.65
N LEU A 11 6.05 -1.06 2.96
CA LEU A 11 6.24 0.37 2.76
C LEU A 11 5.84 1.12 4.03
N GLN A 12 6.34 2.33 4.17
CA GLN A 12 5.87 3.28 5.16
C GLN A 12 5.26 4.46 4.40
N VAL A 13 3.99 4.74 4.67
CA VAL A 13 3.23 5.72 3.89
C VAL A 13 2.60 6.72 4.85
N PRO A 14 2.78 8.04 4.62
CA PRO A 14 2.15 9.06 5.44
C PRO A 14 0.62 9.04 5.24
N ALA A 15 -0.13 8.97 6.34
CA ALA A 15 -1.59 8.98 6.36
C ALA A 15 -2.16 10.17 5.55
N GLY A 16 -3.17 9.89 4.71
CA GLY A 16 -3.82 10.88 3.84
C GLY A 16 -2.95 11.46 2.73
N LYS A 17 -1.68 11.02 2.58
CA LYS A 17 -0.70 11.61 1.65
C LYS A 17 -0.05 10.57 0.72
N ALA A 18 -0.67 9.41 0.51
CA ALA A 18 -0.19 8.45 -0.48
C ALA A 18 -0.28 9.02 -1.89
N ASN A 19 0.83 8.95 -2.62
CA ASN A 19 0.95 9.43 -4.00
C ASN A 19 1.94 8.52 -4.78
N PRO A 20 1.95 8.55 -6.12
CA PRO A 20 2.78 7.63 -6.93
C PRO A 20 4.29 7.94 -6.90
N SER A 21 4.76 8.84 -6.05
CA SER A 21 6.19 9.14 -5.93
C SER A 21 6.94 7.99 -5.24
N PRO A 22 8.28 7.92 -5.36
CA PRO A 22 9.09 7.02 -4.55
C PRO A 22 8.78 7.18 -3.05
N PRO A 23 8.65 6.08 -2.28
CA PRO A 23 8.94 4.69 -2.66
C PRO A 23 7.78 3.91 -3.30
N ILE A 24 6.56 4.45 -3.33
CA ILE A 24 5.33 3.73 -3.72
C ILE A 24 5.35 3.38 -5.21
N GLY A 25 5.59 4.36 -6.07
CA GLY A 25 5.58 4.17 -7.53
C GLY A 25 6.50 3.03 -8.00
N PRO A 26 7.80 3.07 -7.68
CA PRO A 26 8.72 1.99 -8.04
C PRO A 26 8.34 0.63 -7.44
N ALA A 27 7.94 0.58 -6.16
CA ALA A 27 7.68 -0.68 -5.47
C ALA A 27 6.48 -1.46 -6.05
N LEU A 28 5.39 -0.75 -6.39
CA LEU A 28 4.20 -1.36 -6.99
C LEU A 28 4.37 -1.53 -8.51
N GLY A 29 4.98 -0.55 -9.18
CA GLY A 29 5.20 -0.54 -10.62
C GLY A 29 6.09 -1.69 -11.09
N GLN A 30 7.19 -2.00 -10.38
CA GLN A 30 8.06 -3.15 -10.68
C GLN A 30 7.32 -4.50 -10.60
N ARG A 31 6.18 -4.57 -9.91
CA ARG A 31 5.33 -5.77 -9.79
C ARG A 31 4.10 -5.71 -10.69
N GLY A 32 3.95 -4.67 -11.51
CA GLY A 32 2.79 -4.48 -12.39
C GLY A 32 1.48 -4.24 -11.64
N LEU A 33 1.55 -3.74 -10.40
CA LEU A 33 0.38 -3.44 -9.58
C LEU A 33 -0.14 -2.03 -9.84
N ASN A 34 -1.44 -1.82 -9.60
CA ASN A 34 -2.07 -0.53 -9.81
C ASN A 34 -1.75 0.47 -8.68
N ILE A 35 -0.83 1.39 -8.96
CA ILE A 35 -0.35 2.40 -8.00
C ILE A 35 -1.47 3.36 -7.58
N MET A 36 -2.26 3.86 -8.53
CA MET A 36 -3.30 4.86 -8.25
C MET A 36 -4.41 4.29 -7.38
N GLU A 37 -4.77 3.03 -7.61
CA GLU A 37 -5.76 2.31 -6.79
C GLU A 37 -5.28 2.16 -5.35
N PHE A 38 -4.00 1.79 -5.16
CA PHE A 38 -3.39 1.75 -3.82
C PHE A 38 -3.44 3.12 -3.13
N CYS A 39 -3.00 4.19 -3.80
CA CYS A 39 -2.98 5.52 -3.22
C CYS A 39 -4.39 5.99 -2.81
N LYS A 40 -5.41 5.77 -3.65
CA LYS A 40 -6.79 6.12 -3.35
C LYS A 40 -7.34 5.31 -2.17
N ALA A 41 -7.16 3.99 -2.18
CA ALA A 41 -7.65 3.11 -1.12
C ALA A 41 -6.97 3.40 0.22
N PHE A 42 -5.66 3.64 0.22
CA PHE A 42 -4.91 3.98 1.43
C PHE A 42 -5.33 5.35 1.99
N ASN A 43 -5.46 6.38 1.14
CA ASN A 43 -5.89 7.71 1.59
C ASN A 43 -7.31 7.69 2.16
N ALA A 44 -8.22 6.91 1.57
CA ALA A 44 -9.57 6.72 2.09
C ALA A 44 -9.58 6.03 3.46
N GLN A 45 -8.78 4.96 3.64
CA GLN A 45 -8.68 4.25 4.92
C GLN A 45 -7.95 5.04 6.01
N THR A 46 -7.10 6.01 5.63
CA THR A 46 -6.33 6.83 6.58
C THR A 46 -6.93 8.24 6.80
N GLN A 47 -8.11 8.52 6.24
CA GLN A 47 -8.73 9.85 6.31
C GLN A 47 -9.06 10.32 7.75
N GLY A 48 -9.30 9.38 8.67
CA GLY A 48 -9.55 9.67 10.09
C GLY A 48 -8.30 9.63 10.98
N MET A 49 -7.12 9.38 10.42
CA MET A 49 -5.86 9.37 11.15
C MET A 49 -5.20 10.75 11.10
N GLU A 50 -4.25 11.00 12.01
CA GLU A 50 -3.47 12.23 11.96
C GLU A 50 -2.74 12.36 10.61
N PRO A 51 -3.01 13.43 9.82
CA PRO A 51 -2.41 13.57 8.50
C PRO A 51 -0.87 13.61 8.58
N GLY A 52 -0.21 12.76 7.79
CA GLY A 52 1.23 12.66 7.79
C GLY A 52 1.82 11.63 8.76
N LEU A 53 1.01 11.03 9.63
CA LEU A 53 1.45 9.93 10.50
C LEU A 53 2.03 8.78 9.64
N PRO A 54 3.26 8.31 9.87
CA PRO A 54 3.87 7.27 9.07
C PRO A 54 3.25 5.91 9.40
N ILE A 55 2.40 5.40 8.51
CA ILE A 55 1.73 4.10 8.68
C ILE A 55 2.54 3.02 7.97
N PRO A 56 3.00 1.98 8.68
CA PRO A 56 3.58 0.81 8.04
C PRO A 56 2.50 0.01 7.31
N VAL A 57 2.73 -0.29 6.03
CA VAL A 57 1.81 -1.02 5.17
C VAL A 57 2.49 -2.25 4.60
N VAL A 58 1.78 -3.38 4.63
CA VAL A 58 2.22 -4.61 3.95
C VAL A 58 1.26 -4.91 2.82
N ILE A 59 1.77 -4.85 1.59
CA ILE A 59 1.02 -5.15 0.37
C ILE A 59 1.34 -6.58 -0.04
N THR A 60 0.32 -7.39 -0.23
CA THR A 60 0.41 -8.74 -0.79
C THR A 60 0.12 -8.67 -2.27
N ALA A 61 1.10 -9.05 -3.09
CA ALA A 61 0.96 -9.10 -4.54
C ALA A 61 0.50 -10.49 -4.97
N PHE A 62 -0.48 -10.56 -5.88
CA PHE A 62 -1.00 -11.81 -6.42
C PHE A 62 -0.61 -12.01 -7.90
N ALA A 63 -0.61 -13.26 -8.36
CA ALA A 63 -0.21 -13.62 -9.73
C ALA A 63 -1.12 -13.04 -10.83
N ASP A 64 -2.35 -12.68 -10.48
CA ASP A 64 -3.34 -12.05 -11.36
C ASP A 64 -3.17 -10.52 -11.48
N LYS A 65 -2.04 -9.97 -11.00
CA LYS A 65 -1.75 -8.53 -10.90
C LYS A 65 -2.69 -7.76 -9.97
N SER A 66 -3.50 -8.46 -9.17
CA SER A 66 -4.21 -7.84 -8.06
C SER A 66 -3.32 -7.73 -6.83
N PHE A 67 -3.74 -6.91 -5.88
CA PHE A 67 -3.08 -6.79 -4.58
C PHE A 67 -4.10 -6.61 -3.46
N THR A 68 -3.68 -6.97 -2.25
CA THR A 68 -4.33 -6.53 -1.01
C THR A 68 -3.29 -5.83 -0.15
N PHE A 69 -3.72 -5.00 0.79
CA PHE A 69 -2.80 -4.39 1.73
C PHE A 69 -3.39 -4.39 3.14
N ILE A 70 -2.50 -4.45 4.12
CA ILE A 70 -2.83 -4.29 5.52
C ILE A 70 -2.05 -3.11 6.09
N MET A 71 -2.75 -2.21 6.77
CA MET A 71 -2.14 -1.15 7.56
C MET A 71 -1.80 -1.72 8.93
N LYS A 72 -0.58 -1.53 9.38
CA LYS A 72 -0.20 -1.83 10.76
C LYS A 72 -0.33 -0.56 11.59
N THR A 73 -0.76 -0.72 12.82
CA THR A 73 -0.67 0.35 13.82
C THR A 73 0.81 0.66 14.06
N PRO A 74 1.24 1.93 14.03
CA PRO A 74 2.57 2.30 14.49
C PRO A 74 2.76 1.77 15.93
N PRO A 75 3.93 1.18 16.27
CA PRO A 75 4.20 0.82 17.66
C PRO A 75 4.12 2.09 18.51
N ALA A 76 3.39 2.01 19.64
CA ALA A 76 3.19 3.08 20.60
C ALA A 76 4.49 3.56 21.24
#